data_AF-A0AAD9V5N2-F1
#
_entry.id   AF-A0AAD9V5N2-F1
#
_cell.length_a   1.000
_cell.length_b   1.000
_cell.length_c   1.000
_cell.angle_alpha   90.00
_cell.angle_beta   90.00
_cell.angle_gamma   90.00
#
_symmetry.space_group_name_H-M   'P 1'
#
loop_
_entity.id
_entity.type
_entity.pdbx_description
1 polymer ?
#
loop_
_entity_poly.entity_id
_entity_poly.type
_entity_poly.pdbx_seq_one_letter_code
_entity_poly.pdbx_strand_id
1 'polypeptide(L)'
;MDKIHKKVLSNMTVVIMQRITNPVILSGCLSSVFTASDKEEIEAKDRQLGPTVATQHLIHLLEKRGADAFQSFIEALKSHAMKQADLALDLENEERRLRGQSGMKRARSIPPQAPKEPRTEEESRTSPSPPPPYSALIRSNSEMYECSLEQQSPVHKQPQSFASSSEPYQEQLSPSPVRNCTVDTLIKDIPFGVRTKVENMMNPDEFNNHNWKGLAGAMGMSADNVRQLEGERKGKMAGLFDRMMHTKRTVKDLLEFLKHPEVQRLDVIEEIVHGCKLPEELLVPTES
;
A
#
# COMPACT_ATOMS: atom_id res chain seq x y z
N MET A 1 -6.42 -0.05 22.21
CA MET A 1 -6.43 -0.51 20.82
C MET A 1 -5.34 -1.57 20.64
N ASP A 2 -5.61 -2.67 19.94
CA ASP A 2 -4.65 -3.77 19.78
C ASP A 2 -3.57 -3.47 18.71
N LYS A 3 -2.53 -4.32 18.60
CA LYS A 3 -1.43 -4.13 17.64
C LYS A 3 -1.88 -4.20 16.18
N ILE A 4 -2.92 -5.00 15.91
CA ILE A 4 -3.45 -5.18 14.56
C ILE A 4 -4.22 -3.92 14.16
N HIS A 5 -5.12 -3.43 15.03
CA HIS A 5 -5.85 -2.18 14.83
C HIS A 5 -4.93 -0.99 14.57
N LYS A 6 -3.84 -0.85 15.34
CA LYS A 6 -2.83 0.21 15.09
C LYS A 6 -2.18 0.05 13.72
N LYS A 7 -1.88 -1.18 13.31
CA LYS A 7 -1.29 -1.45 12.00
C LYS A 7 -2.28 -1.19 10.85
N VAL A 8 -3.57 -1.47 11.04
CA VAL A 8 -4.64 -1.08 10.10
C VAL A 8 -4.65 0.43 9.93
N LEU A 9 -4.70 1.20 11.04
CA LEU A 9 -4.71 2.66 10.98
C LEU A 9 -3.45 3.19 10.30
N SER A 10 -2.28 2.66 10.63
CA SER A 10 -1.00 3.07 10.03
C SER A 10 -0.97 2.81 8.51
N ASN A 11 -1.30 1.60 8.06
CA ASN A 11 -1.33 1.24 6.64
C ASN A 11 -2.33 2.11 5.84
N MET A 12 -3.45 2.45 6.47
CA MET A 12 -4.54 3.17 5.83
C MET A 12 -4.52 4.68 6.09
N THR A 13 -3.53 5.22 6.82
CA THR A 13 -3.51 6.63 7.29
C THR A 13 -3.67 7.60 6.13
N VAL A 14 -2.96 7.38 5.01
CA VAL A 14 -3.06 8.24 3.82
C VAL A 14 -4.48 8.27 3.26
N VAL A 15 -5.13 7.11 3.14
CA VAL A 15 -6.50 6.99 2.64
C VAL A 15 -7.50 7.64 3.60
N ILE A 16 -7.32 7.41 4.90
CA ILE A 16 -8.14 8.01 5.95
C ILE A 16 -8.08 9.54 5.87
N MET A 17 -6.87 10.11 5.77
CA MET A 17 -6.66 11.56 5.64
C MET A 17 -7.25 12.15 4.36
N GLN A 18 -7.20 11.42 3.24
CA GLN A 18 -7.78 11.87 1.97
C GLN A 18 -9.31 11.85 1.96
N ARG A 19 -9.93 10.91 2.68
CA ARG A 19 -11.38 10.71 2.65
C ARG A 19 -12.13 11.44 3.75
N ILE A 20 -11.50 11.69 4.90
CA ILE A 20 -12.12 12.46 5.97
C ILE A 20 -11.88 13.94 5.69
N THR A 21 -12.91 14.61 5.20
CA THR A 21 -12.90 16.05 4.91
C THR A 21 -13.27 16.91 6.12
N ASN A 22 -13.87 16.31 7.16
CA ASN A 22 -14.29 17.02 8.36
C ASN A 22 -13.94 16.23 9.63
N PRO A 23 -12.71 16.41 10.16
CA PRO A 23 -12.27 15.72 11.38
C PRO A 23 -13.01 16.19 12.64
N VAL A 24 -13.59 17.39 12.63
CA VAL A 24 -14.35 17.94 13.77
C VAL A 24 -15.69 17.22 13.93
N ILE A 25 -16.42 16.98 12.84
CA ILE A 25 -17.66 16.17 12.89
C ILE A 25 -17.34 14.75 13.35
N LEU A 26 -16.25 14.17 12.85
CA LEU A 26 -15.84 12.82 13.22
C LEU A 26 -15.46 12.72 14.71
N SER A 27 -14.71 13.69 15.24
CA SER A 27 -14.37 13.73 16.66
C SER A 27 -15.61 13.90 17.54
N GLY A 28 -16.63 14.61 17.05
CA GLY A 28 -17.97 14.66 17.65
C GLY A 28 -18.68 13.31 17.69
N CYS A 29 -18.62 12.53 16.61
CA CYS A 29 -19.19 11.18 16.56
C CYS A 29 -18.48 10.21 17.52
N LEU A 30 -17.22 10.50 17.87
CA LEU A 30 -16.37 9.73 18.77
C LEU A 30 -16.44 10.20 20.23
N SER A 31 -17.62 10.68 20.67
CA SER A 31 -17.81 11.24 22.01
C SER A 31 -17.51 10.29 23.16
N SER A 32 -17.63 8.98 22.96
CA SER A 32 -17.28 7.95 23.95
C SER A 32 -15.78 7.66 24.02
N VAL A 33 -15.00 8.11 23.03
CA VAL A 33 -13.57 7.80 22.86
C VAL A 33 -12.69 9.03 23.11
N PHE A 34 -13.16 10.21 22.69
CA PHE A 34 -12.46 11.48 22.85
C PHE A 34 -13.08 12.34 23.94
N THR A 35 -12.21 12.92 24.77
CA THR A 35 -12.58 13.91 25.78
C THR A 35 -12.91 15.26 25.12
N ALA A 36 -13.49 16.19 25.88
CA ALA A 36 -13.72 17.55 25.39
C ALA A 36 -12.41 18.24 24.96
N SER A 37 -11.33 18.05 25.72
CA SER A 37 -10.01 18.61 25.40
C SER A 37 -9.45 18.05 24.09
N ASP A 38 -9.63 16.76 23.82
CA ASP A 38 -9.18 16.13 22.56
C ASP A 38 -9.91 16.74 21.35
N LYS A 39 -11.22 16.99 21.49
CA LYS A 39 -12.04 17.58 20.42
C LYS A 39 -11.64 19.03 20.15
N GLU A 40 -11.37 19.80 21.20
CA GLU A 40 -10.88 21.17 21.08
C GLU A 40 -9.50 21.23 20.42
N GLU A 41 -8.58 20.32 20.76
CA GLU A 41 -7.27 20.22 20.10
C GLU A 41 -7.40 19.88 18.61
N ILE A 42 -8.29 18.95 18.26
CA ILE A 42 -8.58 18.58 16.86
C ILE A 42 -9.16 19.79 16.11
N GLU A 43 -10.13 20.50 16.68
CA GLU A 43 -10.72 21.71 16.08
C GLU A 43 -9.69 22.84 15.92
N ALA A 44 -8.81 23.04 16.91
CA ALA A 44 -7.73 24.00 16.83
C ALA A 44 -6.77 23.66 15.67
N LYS A 45 -6.39 22.39 15.53
CA LYS A 45 -5.53 21.94 14.41
C LYS A 45 -6.22 22.06 13.07
N ASP A 46 -7.52 21.80 12.98
CA ASP A 46 -8.30 21.92 11.75
C ASP A 46 -8.30 23.38 11.27
N ARG A 47 -8.54 24.32 12.20
CA ARG A 47 -8.51 25.76 11.90
C ARG A 47 -7.14 26.29 11.51
N GLN A 48 -6.06 25.79 12.12
CA GLN A 48 -4.71 26.32 11.93
C GLN A 48 -3.96 25.68 10.76
N LEU A 49 -4.09 24.36 10.59
CA LEU A 49 -3.26 23.54 9.71
C LEU A 49 -4.09 22.72 8.71
N GLY A 50 -5.41 22.83 8.78
CA GLY A 50 -6.34 22.20 7.86
C GLY A 50 -6.73 20.76 8.23
N PRO A 51 -7.70 20.20 7.48
CA PRO A 51 -8.36 18.94 7.82
C PRO A 51 -7.45 17.73 7.73
N THR A 52 -6.46 17.74 6.83
CA THR A 52 -5.49 16.65 6.70
C THR A 52 -4.66 16.49 7.99
N VAL A 53 -4.09 17.58 8.49
CA VAL A 53 -3.26 17.57 9.70
C VAL A 53 -4.10 17.27 10.94
N ALA A 54 -5.31 17.82 11.01
CA ALA A 54 -6.25 17.51 12.09
C ALA A 54 -6.69 16.04 12.08
N THR A 55 -6.91 15.45 10.91
CA THR A 55 -7.23 14.02 10.77
C THR A 55 -6.07 13.14 11.18
N GLN A 56 -4.84 13.46 10.77
CA GLN A 56 -3.64 12.76 11.23
C GLN A 56 -3.52 12.79 12.75
N HIS A 57 -3.77 13.95 13.34
CA HIS A 57 -3.74 14.10 14.79
C HIS A 57 -4.87 13.33 15.49
N LEU A 58 -6.07 13.32 14.93
CA LEU A 58 -7.20 12.51 15.42
C LEU A 58 -6.83 11.02 15.45
N ILE A 59 -6.22 10.49 14.37
CA ILE A 59 -5.74 9.09 14.32
C ILE A 59 -4.70 8.83 15.41
N HIS A 60 -3.73 9.74 15.57
CA HIS A 60 -2.73 9.63 16.63
C HIS A 60 -3.34 9.60 18.03
N LEU A 61 -4.38 10.41 18.29
CA LEU A 61 -5.11 10.38 19.54
C LEU A 61 -5.89 9.07 19.70
N LEU A 62 -6.45 8.53 18.63
CA LEU A 62 -7.23 7.28 18.61
C LEU A 62 -6.37 6.06 18.99
N GLU A 63 -5.13 5.98 18.48
CA GLU A 63 -4.18 4.90 18.79
C GLU A 63 -3.82 4.79 20.28
N LYS A 64 -3.92 5.92 20.99
CA LYS A 64 -3.68 6.02 22.43
C LYS A 64 -4.89 5.60 23.27
N ARG A 65 -6.05 5.33 22.64
CA ARG A 65 -7.29 4.97 23.35
C ARG A 65 -7.44 3.46 23.55
N GLY A 66 -8.40 3.11 24.42
CA GLY A 66 -8.69 1.75 24.90
C GLY A 66 -9.04 0.74 23.81
N ALA A 67 -9.34 -0.49 24.22
CA ALA A 67 -9.59 -1.61 23.29
C ALA A 67 -10.70 -1.31 22.27
N ASP A 68 -11.73 -0.58 22.69
CA ASP A 68 -12.94 -0.34 21.89
C ASP A 68 -12.82 0.83 20.91
N ALA A 69 -11.74 1.60 20.97
CA ALA A 69 -11.59 2.82 20.18
C ALA A 69 -11.63 2.56 18.66
N PHE A 70 -11.10 1.42 18.22
CA PHE A 70 -11.14 1.04 16.80
C PHE A 70 -12.57 0.76 16.36
N GLN A 71 -13.32 -0.01 17.15
CA GLN A 71 -14.71 -0.35 16.84
C GLN A 71 -15.61 0.89 16.80
N SER A 72 -15.47 1.77 17.80
CA SER A 72 -16.17 3.06 17.83
C SER A 72 -15.83 3.94 16.61
N PHE A 73 -14.59 3.86 16.11
CA PHE A 73 -14.18 4.56 14.89
C PHE A 73 -14.86 4.01 13.64
N ILE A 74 -14.93 2.68 13.49
CA ILE A 74 -15.66 2.03 12.41
C ILE A 74 -17.15 2.43 12.44
N GLU A 75 -17.78 2.41 13.61
CA GLU A 75 -19.18 2.81 13.78
C GLU A 75 -19.40 4.30 13.46
N ALA A 76 -18.49 5.16 13.90
CA ALA A 76 -18.54 6.58 13.58
C ALA A 76 -18.45 6.84 12.07
N LEU A 77 -17.59 6.12 11.34
CA LEU A 77 -17.47 6.23 9.89
C LEU A 77 -18.73 5.75 9.15
N LYS A 78 -19.40 4.71 9.67
CA LYS A 78 -20.68 4.18 9.15
C LYS A 78 -21.87 5.09 9.44
N SER A 79 -21.73 6.04 10.36
CA SER A 79 -22.80 6.95 10.74
C SER A 79 -23.28 7.82 9.55
N HIS A 80 -24.55 8.22 9.58
CA HIS A 80 -25.12 9.13 8.59
C HIS A 80 -24.44 10.51 8.54
N ALA A 81 -23.76 10.91 9.62
CA ALA A 81 -23.01 12.16 9.68
C ALA A 81 -21.74 12.09 8.83
N MET A 82 -21.06 10.94 8.81
CA MET A 82 -19.81 10.77 8.07
C MET A 82 -20.03 10.27 6.65
N LYS A 83 -20.99 9.36 6.42
CA LYS A 83 -21.25 8.72 5.13
C LYS A 83 -20.01 8.05 4.52
N GLN A 84 -19.10 7.57 5.37
CA GLN A 84 -17.84 6.91 4.99
C GLN A 84 -17.93 5.39 5.19
N ALA A 85 -19.08 4.79 4.85
CA ALA A 85 -19.30 3.36 5.00
C ALA A 85 -18.31 2.52 4.18
N ASP A 86 -17.95 2.98 2.98
CA ASP A 86 -16.96 2.32 2.12
C ASP A 86 -15.56 2.32 2.78
N LEU A 87 -15.16 3.44 3.39
CA LEU A 87 -13.89 3.52 4.13
C LEU A 87 -13.90 2.59 5.35
N ALA A 88 -15.03 2.52 6.07
CA ALA A 88 -15.17 1.59 7.19
C ALA A 88 -15.02 0.13 6.75
N LEU A 89 -15.57 -0.23 5.58
CA LEU A 89 -15.43 -1.56 4.99
C LEU A 89 -13.97 -1.86 4.59
N ASP A 90 -13.27 -0.90 3.99
CA ASP A 90 -11.86 -1.03 3.62
C ASP A 90 -10.99 -1.31 4.87
N LEU A 91 -11.25 -0.62 5.98
CA LEU A 91 -10.55 -0.82 7.26
C LEU A 91 -10.83 -2.20 7.88
N GLU A 92 -12.08 -2.67 7.85
CA GLU A 92 -12.45 -4.01 8.33
C GLU A 92 -11.82 -5.12 7.47
N ASN A 93 -11.71 -4.91 6.16
CA ASN A 93 -11.05 -5.85 5.25
C ASN A 93 -9.55 -5.94 5.51
N GLU A 94 -8.90 -4.80 5.74
CA GLU A 94 -7.49 -4.73 6.11
C GLU A 94 -7.22 -5.40 7.46
N GLU A 95 -8.09 -5.20 8.46
CA GLU A 95 -8.02 -5.90 9.74
C GLU A 95 -8.09 -7.42 9.55
N ARG A 96 -9.06 -7.90 8.76
CA ARG A 96 -9.22 -9.34 8.48
C ARG A 96 -7.99 -9.92 7.78
N ARG A 97 -7.43 -9.18 6.80
CA ARG A 97 -6.22 -9.57 6.08
C ARG A 97 -5.02 -9.72 7.02
N LEU A 98 -4.82 -8.75 7.91
CA LEU A 98 -3.71 -8.77 8.88
C LEU A 98 -3.89 -9.87 9.95
N ARG A 99 -5.12 -10.13 10.41
CA ARG A 99 -5.43 -11.27 11.30
C ARG A 99 -5.13 -12.60 10.62
N GLY A 100 -5.46 -12.76 9.33
CA GLY A 100 -5.17 -13.96 8.55
C GLY A 100 -3.67 -14.22 8.31
N GLN A 101 -2.87 -13.18 8.09
CA GLN A 101 -1.41 -13.30 7.95
C GLN A 101 -0.69 -13.67 9.26
N SER A 102 -1.26 -13.31 10.41
CA SER A 102 -0.70 -13.65 11.72
C SER A 102 -0.79 -15.15 12.06
N GLY A 103 -1.54 -15.96 11.31
CA GLY A 103 -1.74 -17.39 11.55
C GLY A 103 -0.73 -18.33 10.87
N MET A 104 0.05 -17.88 9.88
CA MET A 104 0.91 -18.77 9.07
C MET A 104 2.30 -19.04 9.65
N LYS A 105 2.69 -18.41 10.78
CA LYS A 105 4.02 -18.59 11.39
C LYS A 105 4.17 -19.84 12.27
N ARG A 106 3.21 -20.79 12.28
CA ARG A 106 3.26 -21.97 13.17
C ARG A 106 2.88 -23.31 12.52
N ALA A 107 3.35 -23.56 11.30
CA ALA A 107 3.24 -24.89 10.70
C ALA A 107 4.46 -25.22 9.83
N ARG A 108 5.59 -25.51 10.48
CA ARG A 108 6.71 -26.34 10.00
C ARG A 108 7.58 -26.61 11.23
N SER A 109 7.35 -27.70 11.94
CA SER A 109 8.09 -28.92 11.65
C SER A 109 7.38 -30.13 12.27
N ILE A 110 6.77 -30.97 11.45
CA ILE A 110 6.56 -32.38 11.77
C ILE A 110 7.78 -33.10 11.18
N PRO A 111 8.64 -33.74 11.98
CA PRO A 111 9.61 -34.67 11.44
C PRO A 111 8.91 -36.01 11.10
N PRO A 112 9.41 -36.75 10.08
CA PRO A 112 8.77 -37.97 9.61
C PRO A 112 8.94 -39.11 10.62
N GLN A 113 7.84 -39.83 10.90
CA GLN A 113 7.88 -41.11 11.60
C GLN A 113 8.44 -42.23 10.71
N ALA A 114 9.22 -43.12 11.32
CA ALA A 114 9.40 -44.51 10.93
C ALA A 114 9.72 -45.35 12.22
N PRO A 115 9.67 -46.70 12.21
CA PRO A 115 8.59 -47.48 12.84
C PRO A 115 9.00 -48.46 13.98
N LYS A 116 8.05 -48.74 14.91
CA LYS A 116 7.84 -49.92 15.84
C LYS A 116 9.06 -50.44 16.66
N GLU A 117 9.01 -50.74 17.97
CA GLU A 117 8.09 -51.60 18.75
C GLU A 117 8.49 -51.58 20.29
N PRO A 118 7.99 -52.44 21.24
CA PRO A 118 6.91 -52.15 22.22
C PRO A 118 7.26 -52.23 23.75
N ARG A 119 6.24 -51.93 24.59
CA ARG A 119 6.05 -52.21 26.05
C ARG A 119 6.84 -51.33 27.05
N THR A 120 6.34 -50.88 28.21
CA THR A 120 5.47 -51.54 29.23
C THR A 120 4.74 -50.47 30.10
N GLU A 121 3.70 -50.92 30.80
CA GLU A 121 2.86 -50.36 31.89
C GLU A 121 3.47 -49.21 32.74
N GLU A 122 2.71 -48.24 33.28
CA GLU A 122 1.90 -48.41 34.50
C GLU A 122 0.98 -47.20 34.75
N GLU A 123 -0.16 -47.46 35.40
CA GLU A 123 -1.21 -46.54 35.83
C GLU A 123 -0.76 -45.52 36.89
N SER A 124 -1.39 -44.34 36.97
CA SER A 124 -2.23 -43.98 38.14
C SER A 124 -2.76 -42.53 38.11
N ARG A 125 -4.00 -42.44 38.58
CA ARG A 125 -4.95 -41.32 38.76
C ARG A 125 -4.31 -40.11 39.48
N THR A 126 -4.77 -38.85 39.38
CA THR A 126 -5.97 -38.27 40.04
C THR A 126 -6.05 -36.75 39.72
N SER A 127 -7.24 -36.14 39.57
CA SER A 127 -7.50 -34.67 39.64
C SER A 127 -7.98 -34.28 41.07
N PRO A 128 -8.27 -33.01 41.51
CA PRO A 128 -8.27 -31.67 40.86
C PRO A 128 -7.71 -30.45 41.70
N SER A 129 -7.57 -29.27 41.05
CA SER A 129 -7.55 -27.79 41.44
C SER A 129 -7.24 -27.28 42.88
N PRO A 130 -6.77 -26.00 43.14
CA PRO A 130 -7.24 -24.69 42.58
C PRO A 130 -6.16 -23.55 42.34
N PRO A 131 -6.51 -22.33 41.83
CA PRO A 131 -5.61 -21.15 41.54
C PRO A 131 -5.47 -20.19 42.77
N PRO A 132 -4.82 -18.98 42.80
CA PRO A 132 -4.44 -17.94 41.79
C PRO A 132 -3.07 -17.22 42.13
N PRO A 133 -2.81 -15.87 42.07
CA PRO A 133 -3.06 -14.77 41.11
C PRO A 133 -1.77 -14.00 40.65
N TYR A 134 -1.93 -13.07 39.69
CA TYR A 134 -1.12 -11.86 39.35
C TYR A 134 0.32 -11.67 39.88
N SER A 135 1.27 -11.38 38.99
CA SER A 135 1.93 -10.05 38.89
C SER A 135 3.02 -9.99 37.82
N ALA A 136 3.22 -8.77 37.34
CA ALA A 136 4.08 -8.34 36.25
C ALA A 136 5.56 -8.70 36.39
N LEU A 137 6.26 -8.79 35.25
CA LEU A 137 7.52 -8.08 34.94
C LEU A 137 8.20 -8.75 33.75
N ILE A 138 7.99 -8.21 32.53
CA ILE A 138 9.00 -8.32 31.48
C ILE A 138 9.42 -6.90 31.08
N ARG A 139 10.51 -6.51 31.76
CA ARG A 139 11.69 -5.84 31.25
C ARG A 139 11.60 -5.36 29.79
N SER A 140 11.63 -4.03 29.69
CA SER A 140 12.04 -3.27 28.53
C SER A 140 13.31 -3.86 27.89
N ASN A 141 13.28 -4.04 26.57
CA ASN A 141 14.45 -3.94 25.72
C ASN A 141 14.07 -3.10 24.49
N SER A 142 14.67 -1.92 24.47
CA SER A 142 14.94 -1.08 23.31
C SER A 142 15.64 -1.88 22.22
N GLU A 143 15.27 -1.64 20.96
CA GLU A 143 16.08 -1.68 19.72
C GLU A 143 15.09 -1.73 18.54
N MET A 144 14.98 -0.65 17.78
CA MET A 144 15.83 -0.26 16.64
C MET A 144 15.26 -0.78 15.31
N TYR A 145 15.20 0.15 14.36
CA TYR A 145 14.89 0.04 12.94
C TYR A 145 13.42 -0.24 12.55
N GLU A 146 12.74 0.70 11.88
CA GLU A 146 12.93 1.19 10.50
C GLU A 146 12.21 0.28 9.49
N CYS A 147 11.76 0.93 8.42
CA CYS A 147 11.35 0.35 7.16
C CYS A 147 9.92 -0.20 7.05
N SER A 148 9.11 0.64 6.43
CA SER A 148 8.85 0.51 4.99
C SER A 148 7.52 -0.11 4.56
N LEU A 149 6.89 0.75 3.76
CA LEU A 149 6.27 0.50 2.49
C LEU A 149 5.06 -0.43 2.46
N GLU A 150 4.00 0.19 1.93
CA GLU A 150 3.22 -0.36 0.82
C GLU A 150 2.32 -1.54 1.21
N GLN A 151 1.12 -1.69 0.68
CA GLN A 151 0.54 -1.16 -0.53
C GLN A 151 -0.91 -1.69 -0.56
N GLN A 152 -1.58 -1.32 -1.64
CA GLN A 152 -2.58 -2.14 -2.33
C GLN A 152 -4.05 -1.99 -1.90
N SER A 153 -4.68 -1.07 -2.63
CA SER A 153 -5.98 -1.24 -3.31
C SER A 153 -6.21 -2.67 -3.85
N PRO A 154 -7.45 -3.10 -4.13
CA PRO A 154 -7.96 -2.86 -5.50
C PRO A 154 -9.51 -2.81 -5.68
N VAL A 155 -9.93 -1.93 -6.60
CA VAL A 155 -10.77 -2.25 -7.80
C VAL A 155 -12.11 -3.00 -7.62
N HIS A 156 -13.22 -2.38 -8.06
CA HIS A 156 -14.01 -2.76 -9.27
C HIS A 156 -15.37 -2.03 -9.32
N LYS A 157 -15.77 -1.55 -10.51
CA LYS A 157 -16.90 -2.13 -11.28
C LYS A 157 -17.24 -1.34 -12.55
N GLN A 158 -17.46 -2.11 -13.61
CA GLN A 158 -18.26 -1.78 -14.80
C GLN A 158 -19.75 -2.10 -14.52
N PRO A 159 -20.69 -1.56 -15.33
CA PRO A 159 -21.80 -2.41 -15.80
C PRO A 159 -22.09 -2.33 -17.32
N GLN A 160 -22.89 -3.31 -17.74
CA GLN A 160 -23.09 -3.89 -19.07
C GLN A 160 -24.10 -3.19 -20.01
N SER A 161 -24.10 -3.69 -21.26
CA SER A 161 -25.25 -4.00 -22.17
C SER A 161 -25.35 -3.12 -23.44
N PHE A 162 -25.77 -3.54 -24.65
CA PHE A 162 -26.49 -4.72 -25.20
C PHE A 162 -26.11 -4.95 -26.69
N ALA A 163 -26.31 -6.21 -27.17
CA ALA A 163 -26.73 -6.68 -28.50
C ALA A 163 -25.88 -6.51 -29.79
N SER A 164 -25.46 -7.66 -30.36
CA SER A 164 -25.80 -8.18 -31.71
C SER A 164 -24.65 -8.78 -32.55
N SER A 165 -24.88 -10.06 -32.87
CA SER A 165 -24.58 -10.82 -34.10
C SER A 165 -23.16 -11.28 -34.50
N SER A 166 -23.12 -12.61 -34.70
CA SER A 166 -22.37 -13.46 -35.66
C SER A 166 -20.93 -13.94 -35.36
N GLU A 167 -20.86 -15.27 -35.15
CA GLU A 167 -19.79 -16.29 -35.21
C GLU A 167 -18.61 -16.10 -36.21
N PRO A 168 -17.62 -17.02 -36.26
CA PRO A 168 -16.96 -17.78 -35.19
C PRO A 168 -15.42 -17.76 -35.33
N TYR A 169 -14.64 -17.78 -34.25
CA TYR A 169 -13.29 -18.37 -34.30
C TYR A 169 -12.99 -19.08 -32.99
N GLN A 170 -12.84 -20.39 -33.13
CA GLN A 170 -12.32 -21.30 -32.14
C GLN A 170 -10.80 -21.18 -32.18
N GLU A 171 -10.15 -20.66 -31.15
CA GLU A 171 -8.71 -20.84 -30.97
C GLU A 171 -8.34 -20.92 -29.48
N GLN A 172 -8.25 -22.18 -29.05
CA GLN A 172 -7.26 -22.73 -28.12
C GLN A 172 -6.81 -21.82 -26.96
N LEU A 173 -7.41 -22.09 -25.79
CA LEU A 173 -6.81 -21.85 -24.49
C LEU A 173 -5.47 -22.61 -24.40
N SER A 174 -4.37 -21.89 -24.57
CA SER A 174 -3.06 -22.28 -24.07
C SER A 174 -2.55 -21.20 -23.11
N PRO A 175 -1.89 -21.57 -22.00
CA PRO A 175 -1.32 -20.60 -21.06
C PRO A 175 -0.18 -19.86 -21.77
N SER A 176 -0.28 -18.52 -21.86
CA SER A 176 0.83 -17.73 -22.38
C SER A 176 2.09 -18.00 -21.54
N PRO A 177 3.25 -18.26 -22.17
CA PRO A 177 4.50 -18.36 -21.44
C PRO A 177 4.76 -17.06 -20.69
N VAL A 178 5.37 -17.18 -19.51
CA VAL A 178 5.92 -16.04 -18.76
C VAL A 178 6.74 -15.20 -19.73
N ARG A 179 6.21 -14.05 -20.14
CA ARG A 179 6.85 -13.17 -21.11
C ARG A 179 8.07 -12.59 -20.41
N ASN A 180 9.25 -13.10 -20.75
CA ASN A 180 10.50 -12.60 -20.22
C ASN A 180 10.62 -11.12 -20.64
N CYS A 181 10.65 -10.20 -19.68
CA CYS A 181 10.87 -8.78 -19.93
C CYS A 181 12.33 -8.62 -20.39
N THR A 182 12.54 -7.96 -21.52
CA THR A 182 13.84 -7.62 -22.11
C THR A 182 13.95 -6.12 -22.30
N VAL A 183 15.14 -5.60 -22.61
CA VAL A 183 15.33 -4.16 -22.86
C VAL A 183 14.49 -3.64 -24.04
N ASP A 184 14.20 -4.50 -25.02
CA ASP A 184 13.37 -4.16 -26.18
C ASP A 184 11.85 -4.29 -25.90
N THR A 185 11.48 -4.71 -24.68
CA THR A 185 10.08 -4.80 -24.28
C THR A 185 9.46 -3.41 -24.29
N LEU A 186 8.27 -3.29 -24.87
CA LEU A 186 7.54 -2.03 -24.90
C LEU A 186 7.10 -1.63 -23.48
N ILE A 187 7.04 -0.33 -23.20
CA ILE A 187 6.60 0.17 -21.87
C ILE A 187 5.23 -0.38 -21.47
N LYS A 188 4.31 -0.57 -22.42
CA LYS A 188 2.98 -1.14 -22.17
C LYS A 188 3.00 -2.61 -21.70
N ASP A 189 4.08 -3.33 -21.99
CA ASP A 189 4.25 -4.75 -21.76
C ASP A 189 5.08 -5.04 -20.49
N ILE A 190 5.55 -4.00 -19.78
CA ILE A 190 6.24 -4.11 -18.49
C ILE A 190 5.27 -4.65 -17.42
N PRO A 191 5.73 -5.50 -16.48
CA PRO A 191 4.89 -5.95 -15.36
C PRO A 191 4.28 -4.77 -14.60
N PHE A 192 2.97 -4.82 -14.38
CA PHE A 192 2.21 -3.73 -13.77
C PHE A 192 2.79 -3.25 -12.42
N GLY A 193 3.22 -4.19 -11.57
CA GLY A 193 3.83 -3.85 -10.26
C GLY A 193 5.10 -3.00 -10.38
N VAL A 194 5.95 -3.29 -11.38
CA VAL A 194 7.19 -2.53 -11.64
C VAL A 194 6.83 -1.12 -12.11
N ARG A 195 5.89 -1.01 -13.06
CA ARG A 195 5.42 0.26 -13.59
C ARG A 195 4.84 1.16 -12.48
N THR A 196 3.93 0.64 -11.66
CA THR A 196 3.32 1.41 -10.56
C THR A 196 4.38 1.90 -9.56
N LYS A 197 5.36 1.05 -9.24
CA LYS A 197 6.43 1.44 -8.31
C LYS A 197 7.33 2.53 -8.89
N VAL A 198 7.71 2.43 -10.17
CA VAL A 198 8.46 3.48 -10.88
C VAL A 198 7.68 4.79 -10.95
N GLU A 199 6.38 4.73 -11.27
CA GLU A 199 5.50 5.92 -11.28
C GLU A 199 5.50 6.64 -9.92
N ASN A 200 5.40 5.88 -8.82
CA ASN A 200 5.43 6.42 -7.45
C ASN A 200 6.80 7.02 -7.11
N MET A 201 7.90 6.33 -7.41
CA MET A 201 9.26 6.80 -7.13
C MET A 201 9.60 8.10 -7.90
N MET A 202 9.01 8.30 -9.08
CA MET A 202 9.25 9.46 -9.94
C MET A 202 8.30 10.63 -9.67
N ASN A 203 7.30 10.44 -8.79
CA ASN A 203 6.34 11.47 -8.40
C ASN A 203 6.29 11.62 -6.87
N PRO A 204 7.39 11.99 -6.20
CA PRO A 204 7.36 12.20 -4.75
C PRO A 204 6.46 13.38 -4.40
N ASP A 205 5.61 13.19 -3.38
CA ASP A 205 4.70 14.21 -2.84
C ASP A 205 5.46 15.37 -2.15
N GLU A 206 6.78 15.26 -1.99
CA GLU A 206 7.64 16.26 -1.38
C GLU A 206 8.11 17.32 -2.39
N PHE A 207 7.83 18.56 -2.01
CA PHE A 207 7.80 19.82 -2.78
C PHE A 207 9.01 20.23 -3.64
N ASN A 208 10.03 19.42 -3.90
CA ASN A 208 11.23 19.91 -4.61
C ASN A 208 11.94 18.98 -5.62
N ASN A 209 11.53 17.73 -5.80
CA ASN A 209 12.19 16.83 -6.77
C ASN A 209 11.27 16.43 -7.93
N HIS A 210 10.92 17.42 -8.76
CA HIS A 210 10.09 17.20 -9.96
C HIS A 210 10.88 16.57 -11.11
N ASN A 211 11.39 15.35 -10.90
CA ASN A 211 12.13 14.54 -11.88
C ASN A 211 11.30 14.23 -13.14
N TRP A 212 9.98 14.34 -13.05
CA TRP A 212 9.08 14.23 -14.20
C TRP A 212 9.30 15.33 -15.25
N LYS A 213 9.70 16.55 -14.87
CA LYS A 213 10.01 17.63 -15.84
C LYS A 213 11.31 17.34 -16.58
N GLY A 214 12.34 16.87 -15.86
CA GLY A 214 13.59 16.40 -16.46
C GLY A 214 13.34 15.24 -17.43
N LEU A 215 12.46 14.30 -17.06
CA LEU A 215 12.10 13.17 -17.91
C LEU A 215 11.32 13.62 -19.15
N ALA A 216 10.37 14.54 -19.00
CA ALA A 216 9.66 15.14 -20.13
C ALA A 216 10.61 15.87 -21.08
N GLY A 217 11.62 16.56 -20.54
CA GLY A 217 12.71 17.18 -21.30
C GLY A 217 13.55 16.15 -22.06
N ALA A 218 14.00 15.09 -21.39
CA ALA A 218 14.76 14.00 -22.00
C ALA A 218 13.98 13.27 -23.11
N MET A 219 12.65 13.19 -22.98
CA MET A 219 11.76 12.68 -24.03
C MET A 219 11.58 13.64 -25.23
N GLY A 220 12.12 14.87 -25.16
CA GLY A 220 11.98 15.90 -26.19
C GLY A 220 10.58 16.51 -26.25
N MET A 221 9.85 16.56 -25.13
CA MET A 221 8.50 17.14 -25.12
C MET A 221 8.52 18.65 -25.26
N SER A 222 7.61 19.19 -26.07
CA SER A 222 7.39 20.63 -26.17
C SER A 222 6.80 21.23 -24.89
N ALA A 223 6.99 22.52 -24.68
CA ALA A 223 6.44 23.24 -23.52
C ALA A 223 4.92 23.10 -23.40
N ASP A 224 4.19 23.08 -24.52
CA ASP A 224 2.75 22.88 -24.53
C ASP A 224 2.35 21.47 -24.06
N ASN A 225 3.12 20.47 -24.46
CA ASN A 225 2.91 19.09 -24.02
C ASN A 225 3.23 18.90 -22.53
N VAL A 226 4.25 19.60 -22.02
CA VAL A 226 4.57 19.62 -20.58
C VAL A 226 3.45 20.29 -19.78
N ARG A 227 2.92 21.42 -20.26
CA ARG A 227 1.79 22.13 -19.63
C ARG A 227 0.52 21.28 -19.60
N GLN A 228 0.29 20.46 -20.63
CA GLN A 228 -0.83 19.51 -20.65
C GLN A 228 -0.72 18.46 -19.52
N LEU A 229 0.50 18.01 -19.21
CA LEU A 229 0.74 17.06 -18.11
C LEU A 229 0.52 17.67 -16.72
N GLU A 230 0.66 19.00 -16.56
CA GLU A 230 0.37 19.67 -15.28
C GLU A 230 -1.12 19.62 -14.91
N GLY A 231 -2.01 19.48 -15.92
CA GLY A 231 -3.45 19.33 -15.75
C GLY A 231 -3.96 17.89 -15.78
N GLU A 232 -3.07 16.88 -15.85
CA GLU A 232 -3.47 15.47 -15.95
C GLU A 232 -4.10 14.95 -14.66
N ARG A 233 -5.31 14.36 -14.78
CA ARG A 233 -6.08 13.86 -13.63
C ARG A 233 -5.43 12.64 -12.97
N LYS A 234 -4.67 11.86 -13.74
CA LYS A 234 -3.95 10.67 -13.26
C LYS A 234 -2.58 10.99 -12.66
N GLY A 235 -2.15 12.25 -12.71
CA GLY A 235 -0.82 12.69 -12.30
C GLY A 235 0.17 12.79 -13.46
N LYS A 236 1.20 13.60 -13.28
CA LYS A 236 2.17 13.99 -14.31
C LYS A 236 2.98 12.80 -14.84
N MET A 237 3.47 11.95 -13.94
CA MET A 237 4.23 10.75 -14.31
C MET A 237 3.38 9.71 -15.02
N ALA A 238 2.14 9.48 -14.56
CA ALA A 238 1.22 8.58 -15.25
C ALA A 238 0.95 9.05 -16.69
N GLY A 239 0.79 10.36 -16.89
CA GLY A 239 0.66 10.96 -18.23
C GLY A 239 1.91 10.78 -19.11
N LEU A 240 3.11 10.82 -18.54
CA LEU A 240 4.36 10.52 -19.26
C LEU A 240 4.42 9.05 -19.69
N PHE A 241 4.04 8.12 -18.81
CA PHE A 241 3.96 6.69 -19.13
C PHE A 241 2.91 6.42 -20.21
N ASP A 242 1.73 7.03 -20.12
CA ASP A 242 0.70 6.96 -21.16
C ASP A 242 1.27 7.41 -22.52
N ARG A 243 2.05 8.49 -22.53
CA ARG A 243 2.70 9.00 -23.75
C ARG A 243 3.80 8.09 -24.28
N MET A 244 4.61 7.49 -23.41
CA MET A 244 5.60 6.48 -23.80
C MET A 244 4.93 5.26 -24.44
N MET A 245 3.79 4.83 -23.91
CA MET A 245 3.00 3.73 -24.49
C MET A 245 2.46 4.09 -25.88
N HIS A 246 1.93 5.31 -26.06
CA HIS A 246 1.44 5.77 -27.36
C HIS A 246 2.55 5.93 -28.42
N THR A 247 3.74 6.35 -27.99
CA THR A 247 4.91 6.51 -28.87
C THR A 247 5.72 5.22 -29.05
N LYS A 248 5.22 4.08 -28.52
CA LYS A 248 5.85 2.76 -28.61
C LYS A 248 7.30 2.73 -28.10
N ARG A 249 7.58 3.47 -27.01
CA ARG A 249 8.87 3.42 -26.34
C ARG A 249 9.11 2.04 -25.70
N THR A 250 10.38 1.70 -25.59
CA THR A 250 10.89 0.46 -25.01
C THR A 250 11.46 0.70 -23.61
N VAL A 251 11.71 -0.38 -22.87
CA VAL A 251 12.43 -0.31 -21.59
C VAL A 251 13.79 0.36 -21.79
N LYS A 252 14.51 0.05 -22.88
CA LYS A 252 15.77 0.69 -23.24
C LYS A 252 15.64 2.22 -23.31
N ASP A 253 14.64 2.73 -24.03
CA ASP A 253 14.40 4.19 -24.12
C ASP A 253 14.19 4.80 -22.73
N LEU A 254 13.40 4.13 -21.87
CA LEU A 254 13.15 4.60 -20.50
C LEU A 254 14.43 4.63 -19.66
N LEU A 255 15.26 3.59 -19.75
CA LEU A 255 16.54 3.55 -19.04
C LEU A 255 17.47 4.68 -19.52
N GLU A 256 17.52 4.97 -20.82
CA GLU A 256 18.28 6.09 -21.38
C GLU A 256 17.77 7.44 -20.85
N PHE A 257 16.45 7.65 -20.78
CA PHE A 257 15.89 8.88 -20.21
C PHE A 257 16.19 9.04 -18.72
N LEU A 258 16.22 7.94 -17.95
CA LEU A 258 16.53 7.96 -16.52
C LEU A 258 18.03 8.22 -16.25
N LYS A 259 18.91 7.84 -17.17
CA LYS A 259 20.35 8.16 -17.14
C LYS A 259 20.65 9.60 -17.57
N HIS A 260 19.68 10.31 -18.16
CA HIS A 260 19.90 11.67 -18.65
C HIS A 260 20.37 12.61 -17.52
N PRO A 261 21.32 13.54 -17.77
CA PRO A 261 21.88 14.42 -16.73
C PRO A 261 20.84 15.28 -15.98
N GLU A 262 19.72 15.60 -16.61
CA GLU A 262 18.61 16.35 -15.98
C GLU A 262 17.67 15.46 -15.14
N VAL A 263 17.86 14.14 -15.15
CA VAL A 263 17.03 13.15 -14.44
C VAL A 263 17.84 12.41 -13.39
N GLN A 264 18.92 11.74 -13.79
CA GLN A 264 19.86 11.01 -12.93
C GLN A 264 19.20 10.12 -11.85
N ARG A 265 18.21 9.31 -12.25
CA ARG A 265 17.45 8.44 -11.33
C ARG A 265 17.92 6.99 -11.38
N LEU A 266 19.13 6.76 -10.88
CA LEU A 266 19.74 5.42 -10.81
C LEU A 266 18.95 4.46 -9.92
N ASP A 267 18.36 4.97 -8.84
CA ASP A 267 17.46 4.22 -7.94
C ASP A 267 16.23 3.65 -8.68
N VAL A 268 15.72 4.37 -9.68
CA VAL A 268 14.59 3.91 -10.50
C VAL A 268 15.04 2.90 -11.56
N ILE A 269 16.26 3.04 -12.09
CA ILE A 269 16.87 2.08 -13.00
C ILE A 269 17.03 0.72 -12.30
N GLU A 270 17.52 0.71 -11.06
CA GLU A 270 17.63 -0.51 -10.24
C GLU A 270 16.30 -1.23 -10.10
N GLU A 271 15.22 -0.50 -9.82
CA GLU A 271 13.89 -1.07 -9.69
C GLU A 271 13.40 -1.70 -10.99
N ILE A 272 13.66 -1.07 -12.14
CA ILE A 272 13.28 -1.61 -13.45
C ILE A 272 14.11 -2.86 -13.76
N VAL A 273 15.42 -2.83 -13.53
CA VAL A 273 16.31 -3.96 -13.79
C VAL A 273 15.91 -5.16 -12.95
N HIS A 274 15.67 -4.97 -11.65
CA HIS A 274 15.28 -6.06 -10.75
C HIS A 274 13.86 -6.56 -11.04
N GLY A 275 12.93 -5.64 -11.26
CA GLY A 275 11.53 -5.93 -11.53
C GLY A 275 11.28 -6.65 -12.86
N CYS A 276 12.05 -6.30 -13.90
CA CYS A 276 12.02 -6.97 -15.20
C CYS A 276 13.00 -8.14 -15.32
N LYS A 277 13.83 -8.41 -14.31
CA LYS A 277 14.90 -9.43 -14.35
C LYS A 277 15.88 -9.23 -15.51
N LEU A 278 16.25 -7.97 -15.75
CA LEU A 278 17.23 -7.60 -16.78
C LEU A 278 18.65 -7.84 -16.28
N PRO A 279 19.66 -7.91 -17.19
CA PRO A 279 21.05 -8.00 -16.80
C PRO A 279 21.48 -6.81 -15.93
N GLU A 280 22.16 -7.07 -14.81
CA GLU A 280 22.67 -6.04 -13.89
C GLU A 280 23.73 -5.13 -14.53
N GLU A 281 24.33 -5.55 -15.65
CA GLU A 281 25.26 -4.75 -16.46
C GLU A 281 24.64 -3.41 -16.92
N LEU A 282 23.32 -3.29 -16.94
CA LEU A 282 22.61 -2.05 -17.29
C LEU A 282 22.69 -0.97 -16.19
N LEU A 283 23.09 -1.33 -14.97
CA LEU A 283 23.28 -0.41 -13.84
C LEU A 283 24.60 0.37 -13.90
N VAL A 284 25.55 -0.09 -14.70
CA VAL A 284 26.85 0.57 -14.82
C VAL A 284 26.67 1.91 -15.56
N PRO A 285 27.16 3.04 -15.01
CA PRO A 285 27.25 4.29 -15.74
C PRO A 285 28.15 4.08 -16.95
N THR A 286 27.69 4.46 -18.15
CA THR A 286 28.58 4.52 -19.30
C THR A 286 29.60 5.60 -19.02
N GLU A 287 30.84 5.22 -18.69
CA GLU A 287 31.95 6.17 -18.59
C GLU A 287 32.01 6.95 -19.91
N SER A 288 31.81 8.26 -19.84
CA SER A 288 31.96 9.20 -20.94
C SER A 288 33.18 10.09 -20.67
#